data_AF-A0A958FEP2-F1
#
_entry.id   AF-A0A958FEP2-F1
#
_cell.length_a   1.000
_cell.length_b   1.000
_cell.length_c   1.000
_cell.angle_alpha   90.00
_cell.angle_beta   90.00
_cell.angle_gamma   90.00
#
_symmetry.space_group_name_H-M   'P 1'
#
loop_
_entity.id
_entity.type
_entity.pdbx_description
1 polymer ?
#
loop_
_entity_poly.entity_id
_entity_poly.type
_entity_poly.pdbx_seq_one_letter_code
_entity_poly.pdbx_strand_id
1 'polypeptide(L)'
;MRNRYTTIMLCLLLTGGVFSQVPQTLSYQGMLGDGSGTAVPNGNYNLVFKIYEAASGGDPVWEETHQAMVEDGIFGVILGSDTPLAIPF
;
A
#
# COMPACT_ATOMS: atom_id res chain seq x y z
N MET A 1 -47.18 -14.65 24.37
CA MET A 1 -45.74 -14.75 24.72
C MET A 1 -44.97 -15.69 23.76
N ARG A 2 -45.11 -15.59 22.42
CA ARG A 2 -44.66 -16.65 21.51
C ARG A 2 -43.82 -16.22 20.27
N ASN A 3 -43.33 -14.97 20.21
CA ASN A 3 -42.58 -14.45 19.04
C ASN A 3 -41.20 -13.87 19.38
N ARG A 4 -40.82 -13.83 20.66
CA ARG A 4 -39.53 -13.25 21.11
C ARG A 4 -38.31 -14.09 20.70
N TYR A 5 -38.44 -15.41 20.66
CA TYR A 5 -37.35 -16.32 20.28
C TYR A 5 -37.08 -16.33 18.78
N THR A 6 -38.14 -16.21 17.95
CA THR A 6 -38.02 -16.14 16.49
C THR A 6 -37.25 -14.91 16.03
N THR A 7 -37.42 -13.79 16.73
CA THR A 7 -36.71 -12.54 16.43
C THR A 7 -35.21 -12.64 16.76
N ILE A 8 -34.86 -13.30 17.88
CA ILE A 8 -33.46 -13.53 18.28
C ILE A 8 -32.76 -14.48 17.30
N MET A 9 -33.45 -15.53 16.85
CA MET A 9 -32.90 -16.51 15.92
C MET A 9 -32.64 -15.92 14.53
N LEU A 10 -33.46 -14.96 14.09
CA LEU A 10 -33.30 -14.24 12.82
C LEU A 10 -32.11 -13.26 12.84
N CYS A 11 -31.87 -12.57 13.97
CA CYS A 11 -30.69 -11.72 14.12
C CYS A 11 -29.37 -12.52 14.11
N LEU A 12 -29.37 -13.76 14.62
CA LEU A 12 -28.18 -14.61 14.66
C LEU A 12 -27.80 -15.17 13.26
N LEU A 13 -28.76 -15.27 12.34
CA LEU A 13 -28.51 -15.71 10.95
C LEU A 13 -27.92 -14.59 10.06
N LEU A 14 -28.02 -13.33 10.47
CA LEU A 14 -27.55 -12.17 9.71
C LEU A 14 -26.09 -11.80 9.98
N THR A 15 -25.42 -12.47 10.92
CA THR A 15 -24.00 -12.27 11.18
C THR A 15 -23.18 -13.11 10.18
N GLY A 16 -23.20 -12.71 8.91
CA GLY A 16 -22.21 -13.18 7.94
C GLY A 16 -20.80 -12.76 8.38
N GLY A 17 -19.83 -13.65 8.25
CA GLY A 17 -18.45 -13.37 8.61
C GLY A 17 -17.91 -12.19 7.80
N VAL A 18 -17.47 -11.13 8.48
CA VAL A 18 -16.74 -10.03 7.85
C VAL A 18 -15.28 -10.47 7.77
N PHE A 19 -14.80 -10.79 6.57
CA PHE A 19 -13.37 -11.01 6.35
C PHE A 19 -12.71 -9.65 6.22
N SER A 20 -11.92 -9.26 7.22
CA SER A 20 -11.03 -8.11 7.08
C SER A 20 -9.86 -8.51 6.18
N GLN A 21 -9.76 -7.94 4.99
CA GLN A 21 -8.56 -8.11 4.16
C GLN A 21 -7.40 -7.37 4.82
N VAL A 22 -6.24 -8.03 4.93
CA VAL A 22 -5.01 -7.36 5.36
C VAL A 22 -4.67 -6.29 4.32
N PRO A 23 -4.41 -5.03 4.73
CA PRO A 23 -4.01 -4.00 3.78
C PRO A 23 -2.77 -4.44 3.01
N GLN A 24 -2.89 -4.49 1.69
CA GLN A 24 -1.79 -4.84 0.79
C GLN A 24 -1.00 -3.59 0.39
N THR A 25 -0.69 -2.78 1.40
CA THR A 25 -0.06 -1.47 1.24
C THR A 25 1.13 -1.35 2.17
N LEU A 26 2.15 -0.60 1.77
CA LEU A 26 3.35 -0.34 2.55
C LEU A 26 3.64 1.16 2.61
N SER A 27 3.66 1.74 3.81
CA SER A 27 4.17 3.09 4.00
C SER A 27 5.69 3.10 3.81
N TYR A 28 6.17 3.94 2.90
CA TYR A 28 7.59 4.02 2.56
C TYR A 28 8.07 5.48 2.57
N GLN A 29 9.18 5.71 3.28
CA GLN A 29 9.85 7.00 3.34
C GLN A 29 11.30 6.83 2.91
N GLY A 30 11.79 7.78 2.12
CA GLY A 30 13.17 7.81 1.65
C GLY A 30 13.70 9.22 1.49
N MET A 31 14.99 9.31 1.15
CA MET A 31 15.68 10.55 0.84
C MET A 31 16.21 10.51 -0.60
N LEU A 32 15.87 11.52 -1.39
CA LEU A 32 16.39 11.77 -2.73
C LEU A 32 17.61 12.69 -2.63
N GLY A 33 18.77 12.14 -2.99
CA GLY A 33 20.01 12.88 -3.18
C GLY A 33 20.40 12.95 -4.64
N ASP A 34 21.16 13.97 -5.01
CA ASP A 34 21.84 14.06 -6.30
C ASP A 34 23.11 13.18 -6.35
N GLY A 35 23.84 13.23 -7.46
CA GLY A 35 25.08 12.46 -7.63
C GLY A 35 26.21 12.81 -6.65
N SER A 36 26.08 13.90 -5.89
CA SER A 36 27.00 14.31 -4.83
C SER A 36 26.53 13.91 -3.42
N GLY A 37 25.33 13.34 -3.30
CA GLY A 37 24.69 13.04 -2.01
C GLY A 37 24.00 14.23 -1.37
N THR A 38 23.85 15.35 -2.09
CA THR A 38 23.12 16.53 -1.62
C THR A 38 21.63 16.33 -1.85
N ALA A 39 20.79 16.73 -0.89
CA ALA A 39 19.35 16.68 -1.02
C ALA A 39 18.86 17.42 -2.28
N VAL A 40 17.94 16.81 -3.03
CA VAL A 40 17.32 17.47 -4.18
C VAL A 40 16.44 18.66 -3.74
N PRO A 41 16.22 19.67 -4.60
CA PRO A 41 15.35 20.80 -4.27
C PRO A 41 13.91 20.37 -3.98
N ASN A 42 13.22 21.15 -3.16
CA ASN A 42 11.81 20.90 -2.83
C ASN A 42 10.92 20.97 -4.08
N GLY A 43 9.92 20.10 -4.14
CA GLY A 43 8.95 20.08 -5.24
C GLY A 43 8.30 18.72 -5.47
N ASN A 44 7.45 18.62 -6.48
CA ASN A 44 6.82 17.36 -6.88
C ASN A 44 7.74 16.57 -7.82
N TYR A 45 8.01 15.33 -7.47
CA TYR A 45 8.79 14.38 -8.26
C TYR A 45 7.94 13.18 -8.65
N ASN A 46 8.15 12.69 -9.87
CA ASN A 46 7.53 11.45 -10.32
C ASN A 46 8.46 10.29 -10.00
N LEU A 47 8.12 9.50 -8.98
CA LEU A 47 8.91 8.40 -8.47
C LEU A 47 8.33 7.08 -8.96
N VAL A 48 9.17 6.23 -9.55
CA VAL A 48 8.77 4.88 -9.99
C VAL A 48 9.37 3.86 -9.02
N PHE A 49 8.51 3.07 -8.40
CA PHE A 49 8.88 2.00 -7.48
C PHE A 49 8.71 0.66 -8.18
N LYS A 50 9.69 -0.23 -8.02
CA LYS A 50 9.70 -1.56 -8.64
C LYS A 50 10.17 -2.60 -7.64
N ILE A 51 9.50 -3.74 -7.60
CA ILE A 51 9.89 -4.90 -6.77
C ILE A 51 10.28 -6.04 -7.70
N TYR A 52 11.36 -6.74 -7.35
CA TYR A 52 11.94 -7.85 -8.11
C TYR A 52 12.07 -9.08 -7.22
N GLU A 53 11.90 -10.28 -7.78
CA GLU A 53 12.18 -11.54 -7.09
C GLU A 53 13.63 -12.01 -7.26
N ALA A 54 14.27 -11.62 -8.36
CA ALA A 54 15.65 -11.96 -8.65
C ALA A 54 16.60 -10.82 -8.19
N ALA A 55 17.75 -11.19 -7.63
CA ALA A 55 18.76 -10.23 -7.19
C ALA A 55 19.46 -9.50 -8.36
N SER A 56 19.42 -10.05 -9.57
CA SER A 56 19.96 -9.43 -10.78
C SER A 56 19.28 -9.98 -12.03
N GLY A 57 18.95 -9.11 -12.98
CA GLY A 57 18.19 -9.48 -14.17
C GLY A 57 16.71 -9.75 -13.87
N GLY A 58 15.89 -9.85 -14.93
CA GLY A 58 14.45 -10.09 -14.83
C GLY A 58 13.58 -8.83 -14.83
N ASP A 59 12.31 -9.03 -15.13
CA ASP A 59 11.28 -7.99 -15.09
C ASP A 59 10.76 -7.79 -13.66
N PRO A 60 10.28 -6.58 -13.30
CA PRO A 60 9.67 -6.36 -11.99
C PRO A 60 8.39 -7.18 -11.84
N VAL A 61 8.19 -7.78 -10.68
CA VAL A 61 6.91 -8.46 -10.34
C VAL A 61 5.82 -7.48 -9.93
N TRP A 62 6.20 -6.25 -9.62
CA TRP A 62 5.31 -5.17 -9.24
C TRP A 62 5.95 -3.81 -9.55
N GLU A 63 5.13 -2.86 -9.99
CA GLU A 63 5.56 -1.49 -10.32
C GLU A 63 4.43 -0.48 -10.05
N GLU A 64 4.77 0.66 -9.48
CA GLU A 64 3.88 1.81 -9.33
C GLU A 64 4.63 3.12 -9.59
N THR A 65 3.87 4.14 -10.01
CA THR A 65 4.37 5.50 -10.21
C THR A 65 3.62 6.45 -9.28
N HIS A 66 4.35 7.19 -8.45
CA HIS A 66 3.81 8.15 -7.48
C HIS A 66 4.32 9.56 -7.78
N GLN A 67 3.41 10.53 -7.79
CA GLN A 67 3.81 11.93 -7.72
C GLN A 67 3.97 12.33 -6.25
N ALA A 68 5.20 12.37 -5.76
CA ALA A 68 5.50 12.66 -4.37
C ALA A 68 5.99 14.11 -4.21
N MET A 69 5.48 14.82 -3.21
CA MET A 69 6.08 16.06 -2.74
C MET A 69 7.36 15.70 -1.98
N VAL A 70 8.46 16.36 -2.33
CA VAL A 70 9.76 16.23 -1.69
C VAL A 70 10.08 17.51 -0.95
N GLU A 71 10.44 17.40 0.32
CA GLU A 71 10.86 18.52 1.17
C GLU A 71 12.16 18.14 1.90
N ASP A 72 13.20 18.98 1.74
CA ASP A 72 14.56 18.74 2.23
C ASP A 72 15.12 17.37 1.77
N GLY A 73 14.77 16.98 0.54
CA GLY A 73 15.10 15.69 -0.04
C GLY A 73 14.27 14.51 0.47
N ILE A 74 13.39 14.69 1.45
CA ILE A 74 12.59 13.60 2.03
C ILE A 74 11.25 13.47 1.30
N PHE A 75 10.84 12.22 1.03
CA PHE A 75 9.51 11.91 0.50
C PHE A 75 8.84 10.81 1.31
N GLY A 76 7.50 10.77 1.26
CA GLY A 76 6.70 9.67 1.79
C GLY A 76 5.63 9.25 0.78
N VAL A 77 5.45 7.95 0.61
CA VAL A 77 4.42 7.35 -0.26
C VAL A 77 3.78 6.14 0.42
N ILE A 78 2.60 5.77 -0.03
CA ILE A 78 1.94 4.51 0.35
C ILE A 78 1.99 3.60 -0.89
N LEU A 79 2.95 2.69 -0.92
CA LEU A 79 3.05 1.70 -1.98
C LEU A 79 1.86 0.75 -1.89
N GLY A 80 1.33 0.35 -3.04
CA GLY A 80 0.17 -0.52 -3.12
C GLY A 80 -1.16 0.22 -3.05
N SER A 81 -1.16 1.57 -3.02
CA SER A 81 -2.38 2.36 -3.04
C SER A 81 -3.11 2.29 -4.39
N ASP A 82 -2.36 2.08 -5.48
CA ASP A 82 -2.90 2.09 -6.85
C ASP A 82 -3.02 0.66 -7.39
N THR A 83 -1.97 -0.13 -7.19
CA THR A 83 -1.83 -1.55 -7.52
C THR A 83 -1.45 -2.32 -6.25
N PRO A 84 -2.38 -3.00 -5.58
CA PRO A 84 -2.12 -3.72 -4.34
C PRO A 84 -0.86 -4.60 -4.39
N LEU A 85 -0.10 -4.65 -3.29
CA LEU A 85 1.04 -5.54 -3.11
C LEU A 85 0.57 -7.00 -2.94
N ALA A 86 0.03 -7.58 -4.01
CA ALA A 86 -0.42 -8.95 -4.11
C ALA A 86 0.70 -9.91 -4.53
N ILE A 87 1.90 -9.67 -3.99
CA ILE A 87 3.07 -10.52 -4.16
C ILE A 87 3.22 -11.47 -2.96
N PRO A 88 3.73 -12.70 -3.14
CA PRO A 88 4.00 -13.61 -2.04
C PRO A 88 5.09 -13.02 -1.12
N PHE A 89 4.93 -13.19 0.19
CA PHE A 89 5.91 -12.80 1.21
C PHE A 89 6.28 -13.99 2.10
#